data_AF-A0A3B5ABZ1-F1
#
_entry.id   AF-A0A3B5ABZ1-F1
#
_cell.length_a   1.000
_cell.length_b   1.000
_cell.length_c   1.000
_cell.angle_alpha   90.00
_cell.angle_beta   90.00
_cell.angle_gamma   90.00
#
_symmetry.space_group_name_H-M   'P 1'
#
loop_
_entity.id
_entity.type
_entity.pdbx_description
1 polymer ?
#
loop_
_entity_poly.entity_id
_entity_poly.type
_entity_poly.pdbx_seq_one_letter_code
_entity_poly.pdbx_strand_id
1 'polypeptide(L)'
;MAGGRGAVGLLVLLGSLRFQRCGSFNLDVDKPSVFAGPEGSYFGFSVDFFKPQDNQKSDVLIGAPRANTSSSGVVERGAVYSCPWRSSPACQMLQFDDTEDRRNPEGVKMEFKSKQWFGASVRSDGEHILVREHVNLNPGMHFHHNKLRRLQFLCLRL
;
A
#
# COMPACT_ATOMS: atom_id res chain seq x y z
N MET A 1 -50.25 26.30 25.61
CA MET A 1 -49.07 26.41 24.73
C MET A 1 -47.92 25.63 25.37
N ALA A 2 -47.83 24.33 25.13
CA ALA A 2 -46.79 23.46 25.68
C ALA A 2 -46.21 22.63 24.53
N GLY A 3 -45.11 23.08 23.93
CA GLY A 3 -44.54 22.40 22.75
C GLY A 3 -43.15 22.87 22.32
N GLY A 4 -42.66 24.01 22.81
CA GLY A 4 -41.39 24.58 22.34
C GLY A 4 -40.13 23.92 22.90
N ARG A 5 -40.17 23.27 24.07
CA ARG A 5 -38.95 22.82 24.77
C ARG A 5 -38.34 21.54 24.19
N GLY A 6 -39.18 20.62 23.70
CA GLY A 6 -38.73 19.35 23.10
C GLY A 6 -38.11 19.53 21.71
N ALA A 7 -38.68 20.42 20.89
CA ALA A 7 -38.19 20.70 19.55
C ALA A 7 -36.81 21.37 19.55
N VAL A 8 -36.59 22.31 20.48
CA VAL A 8 -35.29 22.98 20.64
C VAL A 8 -34.22 22.00 21.15
N GLY A 9 -34.56 21.13 22.11
CA GLY A 9 -33.64 20.09 22.59
C GLY A 9 -33.25 19.10 21.49
N LEU A 10 -34.21 18.68 20.65
CA LEU A 10 -33.98 17.78 19.53
C LEU A 10 -33.16 18.45 18.41
N LEU A 11 -33.39 19.73 18.11
CA LEU A 11 -32.60 20.51 17.15
C LEU A 11 -31.14 20.71 17.62
N VAL A 12 -30.91 20.91 18.92
CA VAL A 12 -29.57 21.03 19.50
C VAL A 12 -28.81 19.70 19.46
N LEU A 13 -29.49 18.57 19.76
CA LEU A 13 -28.92 17.23 19.65
C LEU A 13 -28.62 16.82 18.19
N LEU A 14 -29.53 17.13 17.27
CA LEU A 14 -29.32 16.89 15.83
C LEU A 14 -28.21 17.80 15.26
N GLY A 15 -28.02 19.01 15.79
CA GLY A 15 -26.96 19.93 15.40
C GLY A 15 -25.57 19.51 15.88
N SER A 16 -25.46 18.99 17.11
CA SER A 16 -24.19 18.52 17.67
C SER A 16 -23.70 17.21 17.05
N LEU A 17 -24.62 16.32 16.64
CA LEU A 17 -24.31 15.11 15.85
C LEU A 17 -23.78 15.40 14.44
N ARG A 18 -23.92 16.64 13.93
CA ARG A 18 -23.49 17.03 12.58
C ARG A 18 -22.09 17.64 12.52
N PHE A 19 -21.44 17.90 13.66
CA PHE A 19 -20.23 18.73 13.72
C PHE A 19 -18.97 18.09 14.31
N GLN A 20 -18.90 16.77 14.42
CA GLN A 20 -17.61 16.09 14.60
C GLN A 20 -16.96 15.80 13.25
N ARG A 21 -16.51 16.85 12.56
CA ARG A 21 -15.46 16.68 11.56
C ARG A 21 -14.14 16.54 12.33
N CYS A 22 -13.78 15.30 12.64
CA CYS A 22 -12.44 14.95 13.10
C CYS A 22 -11.46 15.35 11.98
N GLY A 23 -10.87 16.54 12.10
CA GLY A 23 -9.87 17.04 11.16
C GLY A 23 -8.48 16.65 11.67
N SER A 24 -7.63 16.15 10.77
CA SER A 24 -6.19 16.15 11.02
C SER A 24 -5.71 17.60 10.99
N PHE A 25 -5.12 18.10 12.07
CA PHE A 25 -4.72 19.50 12.18
C PHE A 25 -3.23 19.75 11.91
N ASN A 26 -2.44 18.69 11.77
CA ASN A 26 -0.97 18.75 11.68
C ASN A 26 -0.39 17.96 10.48
N LEU A 27 -1.20 17.69 9.46
CA LEU A 27 -0.71 17.14 8.18
C LEU A 27 -0.58 18.25 7.15
N ASP A 28 0.62 18.44 6.61
CA ASP A 28 0.88 19.35 5.49
C ASP A 28 0.27 18.75 4.22
N VAL A 29 -0.84 19.33 3.77
CA VAL A 29 -1.54 18.94 2.55
C VAL A 29 -1.09 19.74 1.33
N ASP A 30 -0.34 20.83 1.53
CA ASP A 30 0.10 21.73 0.48
C ASP A 30 1.40 21.23 -0.17
N LYS A 31 2.27 20.56 0.61
CA LYS A 31 3.55 20.02 0.14
C LYS A 31 3.73 18.52 0.44
N PRO A 32 2.88 17.63 -0.11
CA PRO A 32 3.04 16.20 0.07
C PRO A 32 4.17 15.63 -0.81
N SER A 33 4.88 14.62 -0.31
CA SER A 33 5.71 13.74 -1.16
C SER A 33 4.82 12.78 -1.92
N VAL A 34 4.89 12.81 -3.25
CA VAL A 34 4.08 11.96 -4.14
C VAL A 34 4.98 10.99 -4.89
N PHE A 35 4.70 9.70 -4.74
CA PHE A 35 5.37 8.62 -5.46
C PHE A 35 4.42 8.00 -6.48
N ALA A 36 4.95 7.68 -7.66
CA ALA A 36 4.21 7.04 -8.73
C ALA A 36 5.00 5.85 -9.27
N GLY A 37 4.27 4.81 -9.69
CA GLY A 37 4.84 3.62 -10.31
C GLY A 37 4.12 3.26 -11.62
N PRO A 38 4.44 2.10 -12.21
CA PRO A 38 3.89 1.69 -13.49
C PRO A 38 2.37 1.57 -13.47
N GLU A 39 1.71 1.97 -14.55
CA GLU A 39 0.26 1.88 -14.69
C GLU A 39 -0.20 0.41 -14.63
N GLY A 40 -1.36 0.16 -14.01
CA GLY A 40 -1.93 -1.19 -13.88
C GLY A 40 -1.22 -2.13 -12.89
N SER A 41 -0.06 -1.74 -12.33
CA SER A 41 0.74 -2.57 -11.42
C SER A 41 0.21 -2.67 -9.98
N TYR A 42 -0.81 -1.88 -9.66
CA TYR A 42 -1.32 -1.67 -8.30
C TYR A 42 -0.26 -1.10 -7.35
N PHE A 43 0.61 -0.23 -7.86
CA PHE A 43 1.56 0.52 -7.05
C PHE A 43 0.85 1.29 -5.93
N GLY A 44 1.28 1.07 -4.68
CA GLY A 44 0.63 1.61 -3.49
C GLY A 44 -0.39 0.68 -2.85
N PHE A 45 -0.48 -0.58 -3.29
CA PHE A 45 -1.36 -1.57 -2.66
C PHE A 45 -0.97 -1.84 -1.20
N SER A 46 0.34 -1.87 -0.92
CA SER A 46 0.89 -1.93 0.44
C SER A 46 2.04 -0.93 0.57
N VAL A 47 2.23 -0.40 1.78
CA VAL A 47 3.25 0.61 2.08
C VAL A 47 3.83 0.39 3.47
N ASP A 48 5.14 0.58 3.64
CA ASP A 48 5.80 0.61 4.94
C ASP A 48 7.05 1.51 4.92
N PHE A 49 7.56 1.88 6.09
CA PHE A 49 8.79 2.66 6.23
C PHE A 49 10.00 1.73 6.39
N PHE A 50 11.07 2.00 5.64
CA PHE A 50 12.35 1.32 5.78
C PHE A 50 13.40 2.26 6.37
N LYS A 51 14.03 1.82 7.45
CA LYS A 51 15.07 2.58 8.17
C LYS A 51 16.29 1.68 8.43
N PRO A 52 17.32 1.75 7.58
CA PRO A 52 18.59 1.05 7.82
C PRO A 52 19.26 1.55 9.11
N GLN A 53 20.12 0.72 9.70
CA GLN A 53 20.69 0.90 11.04
C GLN A 53 21.45 2.23 11.22
N ASP A 54 22.00 2.78 10.14
CA ASP A 54 22.73 4.05 10.14
C ASP A 54 21.83 5.29 10.34
N ASN A 55 20.49 5.14 10.28
CA ASN A 55 19.48 6.22 10.45
C ASN A 55 19.64 7.47 9.55
N GLN A 56 20.65 7.49 8.66
CA GLN A 56 20.94 8.59 7.76
C GLN A 56 19.96 8.66 6.59
N LYS A 57 19.42 7.51 6.16
CA LYS A 57 18.50 7.37 5.03
C LYS A 57 17.22 6.69 5.49
N SER A 58 16.08 7.19 5.02
CA SER A 58 14.78 6.58 5.26
C SER A 58 14.05 6.51 3.93
N ASP A 59 13.54 5.32 3.63
CA ASP A 59 12.85 5.03 2.40
C ASP A 59 11.41 4.62 2.70
N VAL A 60 10.54 4.78 1.70
CA VAL A 60 9.21 4.19 1.68
C VAL A 60 9.26 2.96 0.82
N LEU A 61 8.85 1.84 1.38
CA LEU A 61 8.61 0.63 0.63
C LEU A 61 7.19 0.67 0.08
N ILE A 62 7.04 0.39 -1.21
CA ILE A 62 5.75 0.41 -1.90
C ILE A 62 5.56 -0.88 -2.67
N GLY A 63 4.54 -1.65 -2.30
CA GLY A 63 4.14 -2.87 -3.00
C GLY A 63 3.31 -2.58 -4.25
N ALA A 64 3.57 -3.36 -5.30
CA ALA A 64 2.90 -3.32 -6.59
C ALA A 64 2.63 -4.77 -7.07
N PRO A 65 1.57 -5.43 -6.55
CA PRO A 65 1.34 -6.86 -6.75
C PRO A 65 1.09 -7.31 -8.19
N ARG A 66 0.82 -6.39 -9.12
CA ARG A 66 0.66 -6.69 -10.55
C ARG A 66 1.78 -6.12 -11.41
N ALA A 67 2.88 -5.67 -10.80
CA ALA A 67 4.04 -5.25 -11.56
C ALA A 67 4.63 -6.43 -12.37
N ASN A 68 5.05 -6.13 -13.59
CA ASN A 68 5.82 -7.07 -14.40
C ASN A 68 7.29 -6.99 -14.01
N THR A 69 7.93 -8.14 -13.81
CA THR A 69 9.36 -8.28 -13.58
C THR A 69 10.04 -8.73 -14.86
N SER A 70 11.31 -8.38 -15.06
CA SER A 70 12.08 -8.68 -16.28
C SER A 70 12.41 -10.16 -16.50
N SER A 71 11.97 -11.05 -15.60
CA SER A 71 12.17 -12.50 -15.73
C SER A 71 11.28 -13.09 -16.82
N SER A 72 11.91 -13.76 -17.78
CA SER A 72 11.23 -14.29 -18.96
C SER A 72 10.10 -15.26 -18.59
N GLY A 73 8.89 -14.99 -19.09
CA GLY A 73 7.72 -15.87 -18.94
C GLY A 73 6.90 -15.74 -17.65
N VAL A 74 7.21 -14.80 -16.74
CA VAL A 74 6.40 -14.55 -15.53
C VAL A 74 5.55 -13.28 -15.71
N VAL A 75 4.25 -13.45 -15.88
CA VAL A 75 3.29 -12.34 -16.01
C VAL A 75 2.77 -11.94 -14.63
N GLU A 76 2.80 -10.64 -14.32
CA GLU A 76 2.28 -10.07 -13.07
C GLU A 76 2.78 -10.82 -11.82
N ARG A 77 4.10 -11.07 -11.73
CA ARG A 77 4.72 -11.62 -10.51
C ARG A 77 4.37 -10.76 -9.30
N GLY A 78 4.39 -9.44 -9.50
CA GLY A 78 4.39 -8.44 -8.45
C GLY A 78 5.80 -7.99 -8.10
N ALA A 79 5.93 -6.78 -7.57
CA ALA A 79 7.20 -6.17 -7.19
C ALA A 79 7.03 -5.28 -5.95
N VAL A 80 8.15 -4.96 -5.32
CA VAL A 80 8.23 -3.94 -4.27
C VAL A 80 9.26 -2.91 -4.68
N TYR A 81 8.96 -1.65 -4.45
CA TYR A 81 9.81 -0.51 -4.77
C TYR A 81 10.32 0.14 -3.48
N SER A 82 11.59 0.57 -3.46
CA SER A 82 12.14 1.46 -2.43
C SER A 82 12.20 2.88 -2.97
N CYS A 83 11.57 3.82 -2.27
CA CYS A 83 11.49 5.23 -2.66
C CYS A 83 12.16 6.11 -1.59
N PRO A 84 13.22 6.86 -1.92
CA PRO A 84 13.87 7.74 -0.96
C PRO A 84 12.93 8.83 -0.43
N TRP A 85 12.76 8.98 0.89
CA TRP A 85 11.83 9.97 1.45
C TRP A 85 12.31 11.42 1.28
N ARG A 86 13.62 11.66 1.40
CA ARG A 86 14.24 13.00 1.44
C ARG A 86 15.03 13.37 0.18
N SER A 87 15.09 12.48 -0.80
CA SER A 87 15.87 12.65 -2.02
C SER A 87 14.95 12.67 -3.25
N SER A 88 15.50 12.40 -4.43
CA SER A 88 14.75 12.26 -5.68
C SER A 88 13.54 11.32 -5.51
N PRO A 89 12.37 11.62 -6.11
CA PRO A 89 11.19 10.77 -6.05
C PRO A 89 11.33 9.47 -6.88
N ALA A 90 12.51 9.22 -7.45
CA ALA A 90 12.79 8.03 -8.23
C ALA A 90 12.81 6.78 -7.33
N CYS A 91 11.75 5.99 -7.44
CA CYS A 91 11.65 4.69 -6.78
C CYS A 91 12.45 3.63 -7.54
N GLN A 92 13.17 2.79 -6.82
CA GLN A 92 13.92 1.66 -7.38
C GLN A 92 13.20 0.35 -7.07
N MET A 93 13.06 -0.53 -8.05
CA MET A 93 12.52 -1.86 -7.81
C MET A 93 13.53 -2.68 -7.00
N LEU A 94 13.09 -3.25 -5.89
CA LEU A 94 13.89 -4.19 -5.11
C LEU A 94 13.86 -5.57 -5.79
N GLN A 95 15.04 -6.10 -6.07
CA GLN A 95 15.19 -7.44 -6.64
C GLN A 95 15.13 -8.47 -5.52
N PHE A 96 14.00 -9.18 -5.45
CA PHE A 96 13.80 -10.31 -4.55
C PHE A 96 13.82 -11.59 -5.38
N ASP A 97 14.82 -12.44 -5.13
CA ASP A 97 15.00 -13.74 -5.78
C ASP A 97 14.97 -13.68 -7.32
N ASP A 98 16.14 -13.54 -7.93
CA ASP A 98 16.35 -13.62 -9.40
C ASP A 98 16.44 -15.06 -9.90
N THR A 99 16.32 -16.05 -9.02
CA THR A 99 16.40 -17.45 -9.43
C THR A 99 15.16 -17.81 -10.25
N GLU A 100 15.38 -18.24 -11.49
CA GLU A 100 14.34 -18.79 -12.37
C GLU A 100 13.53 -19.88 -11.66
N ASP A 101 12.33 -20.18 -12.16
CA ASP A 101 11.47 -21.22 -11.59
C ASP A 101 12.27 -22.53 -11.43
N ARG A 102 12.30 -23.08 -10.21
CA ARG A 102 13.00 -24.34 -9.97
C ARG A 102 12.38 -25.42 -10.85
N ARG A 103 13.19 -26.02 -11.72
CA ARG A 103 12.80 -27.20 -12.50
C ARG A 103 13.29 -28.45 -11.77
N ASN A 104 12.50 -29.51 -11.77
CA ASN A 104 12.97 -30.82 -11.35
C ASN A 104 14.00 -31.38 -12.38
N PRO A 105 14.69 -32.49 -12.07
CA PRO A 105 15.62 -33.13 -13.01
C PRO A 105 14.96 -33.54 -14.33
N GLU A 106 13.64 -33.72 -14.33
CA GLU A 106 12.81 -34.06 -15.49
C GLU A 106 12.35 -32.83 -16.32
N GLY A 107 12.81 -31.61 -15.98
CA GLY A 107 12.51 -30.38 -16.71
C GLY A 107 11.11 -29.80 -16.46
N VAL A 108 10.33 -30.39 -15.56
CA VAL A 108 9.01 -29.91 -15.12
C VAL A 108 9.20 -28.73 -14.17
N LYS A 109 8.47 -27.65 -14.45
CA LYS A 109 8.43 -26.44 -13.64
C LYS A 109 7.70 -26.74 -12.31
N MET A 110 8.44 -26.65 -11.19
CA MET A 110 7.93 -27.02 -9.86
C MET A 110 7.28 -25.84 -9.12
N GLU A 111 7.45 -24.62 -9.63
CA GLU A 111 6.97 -23.39 -8.99
C GLU A 111 6.33 -22.48 -10.04
N PHE A 112 5.15 -21.92 -9.74
CA PHE A 112 4.43 -21.00 -10.63
C PHE A 112 4.49 -19.59 -10.08
N LYS A 113 5.50 -18.80 -10.50
CA LYS A 113 5.71 -17.41 -10.03
C LYS A 113 4.73 -16.36 -10.59
N SER A 114 3.81 -16.76 -11.48
CA SER A 114 2.88 -15.84 -12.17
C SER A 114 1.64 -15.55 -11.33
N LYS A 115 1.20 -14.28 -11.28
CA LYS A 115 0.01 -13.83 -10.53
C LYS A 115 0.03 -14.20 -9.04
N GLN A 116 1.22 -14.34 -8.45
CA GLN A 116 1.38 -14.61 -7.02
C GLN A 116 1.07 -13.40 -6.13
N TRP A 117 0.86 -12.22 -6.73
CA TRP A 117 0.61 -10.98 -6.01
C TRP A 117 1.75 -10.65 -5.03
N PHE A 118 2.99 -10.82 -5.48
CA PHE A 118 4.16 -10.48 -4.68
C PHE A 118 4.18 -8.98 -4.37
N GLY A 119 4.28 -8.60 -3.09
CA GLY A 119 4.12 -7.21 -2.66
C GLY A 119 2.68 -6.82 -2.30
N ALA A 120 1.77 -7.79 -2.18
CA ALA A 120 0.45 -7.57 -1.58
C ALA A 120 0.55 -7.16 -0.10
N SER A 121 1.61 -7.57 0.59
CA SER A 121 1.94 -7.07 1.92
C SER A 121 3.45 -6.89 2.04
N VAL A 122 3.85 -5.75 2.57
CA VAL A 122 5.25 -5.39 2.82
C VAL A 122 5.35 -4.95 4.26
N ARG A 123 6.37 -5.46 4.96
CA ARG A 123 6.73 -5.04 6.32
C ARG A 123 8.23 -4.84 6.44
N SER A 124 8.65 -3.89 7.25
CA SER A 124 10.05 -3.68 7.59
C SER A 124 10.26 -3.62 9.09
N ASP A 125 11.38 -4.19 9.54
CA ASP A 125 11.90 -4.04 10.89
C ASP A 125 13.43 -3.93 10.86
N GLY A 126 13.95 -2.76 11.23
CA GLY A 126 15.37 -2.43 11.09
C GLY A 126 15.87 -2.61 9.66
N GLU A 127 16.88 -3.47 9.49
CA GLU A 127 17.47 -3.80 8.18
C GLU A 127 16.72 -4.91 7.44
N HIS A 128 15.71 -5.51 8.06
CA HIS A 128 14.96 -6.62 7.49
C HIS A 128 13.69 -6.12 6.79
N ILE A 129 13.42 -6.72 5.62
CA ILE A 129 12.22 -6.50 4.84
C ILE A 129 11.55 -7.85 4.63
N LEU A 130 10.27 -7.93 4.99
CA LEU A 130 9.42 -9.09 4.75
C LEU A 130 8.37 -8.73 3.71
N VAL A 131 8.30 -9.54 2.65
CA VAL A 131 7.32 -9.39 1.58
C VAL A 131 6.54 -10.69 1.47
N ARG A 132 5.22 -10.58 1.33
CA ARG A 132 4.32 -11.74 1.19
C ARG A 132 3.60 -11.71 -0.15
N GLU A 133 3.47 -12.90 -0.73
CA GLU A 133 2.57 -13.25 -1.83
C GLU A 133 1.17 -13.61 -1.32
N HIS A 134 0.13 -13.20 -2.03
CA HIS A 134 -1.23 -13.68 -1.80
C HIS A 134 -1.62 -14.55 -2.99
N VAL A 135 -1.45 -15.86 -2.85
CA VAL A 135 -1.88 -16.81 -3.88
C VAL A 135 -3.39 -16.68 -4.04
N ASN A 136 -3.82 -16.11 -5.17
CA ASN A 136 -5.23 -16.04 -5.54
C ASN A 136 -5.72 -17.45 -5.88
N LEU A 137 -6.33 -18.13 -4.91
CA LEU A 137 -7.07 -19.38 -5.14
C LEU A 137 -8.39 -19.17 -5.92
N ASN A 138 -8.79 -17.92 -6.20
CA ASN A 138 -10.01 -17.60 -6.94
C ASN A 138 -9.79 -16.48 -7.97
N PRO A 139 -9.84 -16.77 -9.28
CA PRO A 139 -9.63 -15.78 -10.35
C PRO A 139 -10.76 -14.73 -10.52
N GLY A 140 -11.75 -14.69 -9.60
CA GLY A 140 -12.95 -13.86 -9.70
C GLY A 140 -12.99 -12.61 -8.81
N MET A 141 -11.97 -12.33 -7.99
CA MET A 141 -11.97 -11.14 -7.14
C MET A 141 -11.54 -9.87 -7.91
N HIS A 142 -12.52 -9.24 -8.57
CA HIS A 142 -12.40 -7.87 -9.06
C HIS A 142 -12.52 -6.90 -7.87
N PHE A 143 -11.40 -6.36 -7.41
CA PHE A 143 -11.40 -5.20 -6.51
C PHE A 143 -11.91 -3.98 -7.28
N HIS A 144 -13.14 -3.56 -7.00
CA HIS A 144 -13.70 -2.31 -7.53
C HIS A 144 -12.94 -1.13 -6.92
N HIS A 145 -12.02 -0.55 -7.70
CA HIS A 145 -11.38 0.71 -7.35
C HIS A 145 -12.34 1.88 -7.57
N ASN A 146 -13.15 2.14 -6.55
CA ASN A 146 -13.67 3.48 -6.34
C ASN A 146 -13.45 3.84 -4.87
N LYS A 147 -12.68 4.91 -4.64
CA LYS A 147 -12.44 5.58 -3.35
C LYS A 147 -11.13 5.25 -2.61
N LEU A 148 -9.97 5.46 -3.25
CA LEU A 148 -8.74 5.87 -2.54
C LEU A 148 -7.94 6.85 -3.41
N ARG A 149 -8.47 8.07 -3.61
CA ARG A 149 -7.69 9.21 -4.16
C ARG A 149 -7.03 10.07 -3.07
N ARG A 150 -7.12 9.68 -1.81
CA ARG A 150 -6.35 10.26 -0.71
C ARG A 150 -6.14 9.17 0.34
N LEU A 151 -4.97 8.54 0.33
CA LEU A 151 -4.48 7.81 1.49
C LEU A 151 -4.13 8.88 2.55
N GLN A 152 -5.14 9.44 3.22
CA GLN A 152 -4.93 10.04 4.53
C GLN A 152 -4.62 8.86 5.45
N PHE A 153 -3.34 8.68 5.79
CA PHE A 153 -2.96 7.85 6.93
C PHE A 153 -3.74 8.36 8.16
N LEU A 154 -4.73 7.59 8.59
CA LEU A 154 -5.51 7.77 9.82
C LEU A 154 -5.07 6.61 10.74
N CYS A 155 -4.16 6.83 11.69
CA CYS A 155 -4.37 7.39 13.04
C CYS A 155 -4.20 6.26 14.08
N LEU A 156 -3.33 6.44 15.06
CA LEU A 156 -3.75 6.20 16.44
C LEU A 156 -3.16 7.30 17.33
N ARG A 157 -4.04 7.83 18.17
CA ARG A 157 -3.83 8.84 19.21
C ARG A 157 -2.53 8.63 19.99
N LEU A 158 -1.72 9.67 20.07
CA LEU A 158 -1.13 10.12 21.34
C LEU A 158 -1.45 11.61 21.48
#